data_AF-A0A4S4N7C5-F1
#
_entry.id   AF-A0A4S4N7C5-F1
#
_cell.length_a   1.000
_cell.length_b   1.000
_cell.length_c   1.000
_cell.angle_alpha   90.00
_cell.angle_beta   90.00
_cell.angle_gamma   90.00
#
_symmetry.space_group_name_H-M   'P 1'
#
loop_
_entity.id
_entity.type
_entity.pdbx_description
1 polymer ?
#
loop_
_entity_poly.entity_id
_entity_poly.type
_entity_poly.pdbx_seq_one_letter_code
_entity_poly.pdbx_strand_id
1 'polypeptide(L)'
;MRRHPDRGCRRCFFPDLRHNRLIQNTLAVLRVPKTHRMTLLTLNPKNQPMKYITSILVVLIAALLVSCGPQVTTAQPTEADLSQYQTFAYLPNADIELRNSNVNQDEVNQRIVETVNTQMQDQGYKLNRDNPDLLVLISVKKDRETETTTDPVYATYPYGSYGVSTVSPYYNNYYFNDFYNYGNVVGYDTDTYQYTEGTLIVSLIDRATKNTVWKGISSDAIYSGSTTDEIVALVDDIFEEYPIKGNRAR
;
A
#
# COMPACT_ATOMS: atom_id res chain seq x y z
N MET A 1 47.57 38.26 -3.61
CA MET A 1 48.98 37.86 -3.83
C MET A 1 49.07 36.37 -3.51
N ARG A 2 49.53 35.40 -4.33
CA ARG A 2 50.34 35.29 -5.56
C ARG A 2 49.76 34.12 -6.42
N ARG A 3 49.50 34.32 -7.72
CA ARG A 3 50.19 33.75 -8.93
C ARG A 3 50.23 32.20 -9.08
N HIS A 4 49.46 31.70 -10.08
CA HIS A 4 49.80 30.91 -11.31
C HIS A 4 50.89 29.80 -11.29
N PRO A 5 50.93 28.83 -12.25
CA PRO A 5 50.44 28.89 -13.65
C PRO A 5 49.82 27.64 -14.32
N ASP A 6 49.24 27.93 -15.50
CA ASP A 6 48.97 27.19 -16.73
C ASP A 6 49.30 25.70 -16.94
N ARG A 7 48.35 25.03 -17.64
CA ARG A 7 48.50 24.25 -18.91
C ARG A 7 47.13 23.62 -19.22
N GLY A 8 46.55 23.54 -20.41
CA GLY A 8 46.91 23.89 -21.79
C GLY A 8 45.77 23.38 -22.70
N CYS A 9 45.42 24.16 -23.73
CA CYS A 9 44.41 23.88 -24.77
C CYS A 9 44.55 22.50 -25.45
N ARG A 10 43.42 21.95 -25.94
CA ARG A 10 43.27 21.54 -27.35
C ARG A 10 41.78 21.40 -27.74
N ARG A 11 41.45 22.12 -28.83
CA ARG A 11 40.16 22.19 -29.52
C ARG A 11 39.95 20.96 -30.43
N CYS A 12 38.66 20.62 -30.59
CA CYS A 12 37.90 20.28 -31.81
C CYS A 12 38.59 19.51 -32.94
N PHE A 13 37.96 18.41 -33.40
CA PHE A 13 37.73 18.20 -34.85
C PHE A 13 36.66 17.12 -35.10
N PHE A 14 35.50 17.53 -35.61
CA PHE A 14 34.64 16.71 -36.48
C PHE A 14 35.28 16.72 -37.88
N PRO A 15 35.06 15.67 -38.69
CA PRO A 15 34.55 15.98 -40.02
C PRO A 15 33.43 15.06 -40.50
N ASP A 16 32.74 15.63 -41.47
CA ASP A 16 31.48 15.25 -42.08
C ASP A 16 31.73 14.84 -43.54
N LEU A 17 30.74 14.16 -44.14
CA LEU A 17 30.40 14.09 -45.57
C LEU A 17 31.26 13.31 -46.61
N ARG A 18 30.51 12.43 -47.29
CA ARG A 18 30.29 12.33 -48.76
C ARG A 18 31.16 11.42 -49.66
N HIS A 19 30.40 10.52 -50.32
CA HIS A 19 30.38 10.17 -51.76
C HIS A 19 31.66 9.59 -52.42
N ASN A 20 31.50 8.45 -53.12
CA ASN A 20 31.46 8.35 -54.60
C ASN A 20 32.01 6.99 -55.12
N ARG A 21 31.63 6.65 -56.38
CA ARG A 21 32.08 5.60 -57.32
C ARG A 21 31.16 4.36 -57.40
N LEU A 22 30.43 4.06 -58.48
CA LEU A 22 30.66 3.98 -59.95
C LEU A 22 30.67 2.50 -60.41
N ILE A 23 29.53 2.07 -60.96
CA ILE A 23 29.29 1.36 -62.23
C ILE A 23 30.47 0.58 -62.86
N GLN A 24 30.27 -0.72 -63.18
CA GLN A 24 30.40 -1.25 -64.56
C GLN A 24 29.89 -2.68 -64.77
N ASN A 25 29.36 -2.88 -65.99
CA ASN A 25 28.69 -4.04 -66.59
C ASN A 25 29.58 -5.26 -66.84
N THR A 26 29.01 -6.47 -66.84
CA THR A 26 29.38 -7.54 -67.79
C THR A 26 28.18 -8.46 -68.04
N LEU A 27 28.00 -8.87 -69.31
CA LEU A 27 26.83 -9.52 -69.89
C LEU A 27 27.14 -10.98 -70.25
N ALA A 28 26.08 -11.80 -70.34
CA ALA A 28 25.99 -13.15 -70.95
C ALA A 28 26.44 -14.33 -70.04
N VAL A 29 25.85 -15.53 -70.04
CA VAL A 29 25.16 -16.31 -71.09
C VAL A 29 24.08 -17.23 -70.45
N LEU A 30 23.04 -17.49 -71.24
CA LEU A 30 21.87 -18.36 -71.05
C LEU A 30 22.12 -19.80 -70.54
N ARG A 31 21.20 -20.30 -69.70
CA ARG A 31 20.74 -21.70 -69.72
C ARG A 31 19.28 -21.79 -69.24
N VAL A 32 18.40 -22.25 -70.11
CA VAL A 32 16.98 -22.65 -69.89
C VAL A 32 16.99 -24.18 -70.15
N PRO A 33 16.32 -25.08 -69.40
CA PRO A 33 14.84 -25.16 -69.44
C PRO A 33 14.06 -25.79 -68.26
N LYS A 34 12.73 -25.58 -68.32
CA LYS A 34 11.59 -26.45 -67.89
C LYS A 34 11.49 -26.85 -66.42
N THR A 35 10.33 -26.93 -65.75
CA THR A 35 8.91 -26.57 -65.90
C THR A 35 8.28 -27.09 -64.60
N HIS A 36 7.34 -26.38 -63.97
CA HIS A 36 6.03 -26.91 -63.51
C HIS A 36 5.30 -25.95 -62.55
N ARG A 37 3.98 -26.02 -62.66
CA ARG A 37 2.93 -25.08 -62.25
C ARG A 37 2.98 -24.70 -60.77
N MET A 38 2.94 -23.41 -60.48
CA MET A 38 2.60 -22.88 -59.17
C MET A 38 1.09 -22.57 -59.15
N THR A 39 0.34 -23.42 -58.46
CA THR A 39 -1.10 -23.29 -58.23
C THR A 39 -1.40 -22.00 -57.47
N LEU A 40 -2.13 -21.07 -58.10
CA LEU A 40 -2.69 -19.90 -57.44
C LEU A 40 -3.76 -20.35 -56.44
N LEU A 41 -3.50 -20.19 -55.15
CA LEU A 41 -4.49 -20.26 -54.09
C LEU A 41 -5.44 -19.06 -54.24
N THR A 42 -6.64 -19.32 -54.74
CA THR A 42 -7.76 -18.37 -54.72
C THR A 42 -8.26 -18.24 -53.28
N LEU A 43 -8.12 -17.07 -52.68
CA LEU A 43 -8.76 -16.75 -51.41
C LEU A 43 -10.27 -16.62 -51.65
N ASN A 44 -11.04 -17.56 -51.11
CA ASN A 44 -12.50 -17.62 -51.16
C ASN A 44 -13.11 -16.75 -50.04
N PRO A 45 -13.85 -15.67 -50.33
CA PRO A 45 -14.45 -14.81 -49.32
C PRO A 45 -15.88 -15.28 -49.00
N LYS A 46 -16.01 -16.40 -48.28
CA LYS A 46 -17.27 -16.79 -47.63
C LYS A 46 -16.97 -17.44 -46.30
N ASN A 47 -17.01 -16.65 -45.21
CA ASN A 47 -17.73 -16.97 -43.97
C ASN A 47 -17.28 -16.10 -42.77
N GLN A 48 -18.23 -15.27 -42.31
CA GLN A 48 -18.55 -15.04 -40.89
C GLN A 48 -17.50 -14.34 -39.96
N PRO A 49 -17.12 -13.06 -40.17
CA PRO A 49 -16.43 -12.29 -39.13
C PRO A 49 -17.38 -11.65 -38.09
N MET A 50 -18.70 -11.71 -38.27
CA MET A 50 -19.65 -11.02 -37.37
C MET A 50 -19.82 -11.67 -35.99
N LYS A 51 -19.71 -13.01 -35.89
CA LYS A 51 -19.86 -13.73 -34.60
C LYS A 51 -18.72 -13.45 -33.62
N TYR A 52 -17.50 -13.28 -34.14
CA TYR A 52 -16.34 -12.98 -33.32
C TYR A 52 -16.33 -11.53 -32.86
N ILE A 53 -16.81 -10.59 -33.67
CA ILE A 53 -16.95 -9.17 -33.29
C ILE A 53 -17.95 -9.00 -32.14
N THR A 54 -19.11 -9.68 -32.19
CA THR A 54 -20.07 -9.64 -31.08
C THR A 54 -19.50 -10.26 -29.80
N SER A 55 -18.72 -11.34 -29.93
CA SER A 55 -18.08 -11.99 -28.77
C SER A 55 -16.98 -11.11 -28.16
N ILE A 56 -16.18 -10.42 -28.99
CA ILE A 56 -15.15 -9.47 -28.54
C ILE A 56 -15.79 -8.27 -27.83
N LEU A 57 -16.91 -7.76 -28.35
CA LEU A 57 -17.62 -6.64 -27.73
C LEU A 57 -18.20 -7.01 -26.35
N VAL A 58 -18.74 -8.23 -26.19
CA VAL A 58 -19.24 -8.73 -24.90
C VAL A 58 -18.10 -8.89 -23.89
N VAL A 59 -16.93 -9.39 -24.31
CA VAL A 59 -15.75 -9.49 -23.45
C VAL A 59 -15.24 -8.10 -23.05
N LEU A 60 -15.24 -7.13 -23.98
CA LEU A 60 -14.83 -5.76 -23.71
C LEU A 60 -15.77 -5.05 -22.73
N ILE A 61 -17.09 -5.25 -22.86
CA ILE A 61 -18.09 -4.72 -21.93
C ILE A 61 -18.00 -5.40 -20.56
N ALA A 62 -17.73 -6.70 -20.51
CA ALA A 62 -17.50 -7.41 -19.24
C ALA A 62 -16.22 -6.94 -18.54
N ALA A 63 -15.17 -6.59 -19.28
CA ALA A 63 -13.94 -6.01 -18.72
C ALA A 63 -14.14 -4.60 -18.16
N LEU A 64 -15.12 -3.84 -18.66
CA LEU A 64 -15.47 -2.50 -18.15
C LEU A 64 -16.29 -2.52 -16.86
N LEU A 65 -16.81 -3.69 -16.44
CA LEU A 65 -17.57 -3.84 -15.19
C LEU A 65 -16.70 -4.19 -13.98
N VAL A 66 -15.37 -4.19 -14.12
CA VAL A 66 -14.47 -4.23 -12.96
C VAL A 66 -14.50 -2.85 -12.29
N SER A 67 -15.55 -2.59 -11.52
CA SER A 67 -15.62 -1.45 -10.61
C SER A 67 -14.53 -1.62 -9.56
N CYS A 68 -13.64 -0.63 -9.41
CA CYS A 68 -12.86 -0.50 -8.18
C CYS A 68 -13.86 -0.38 -7.02
N GLY A 69 -13.77 -1.28 -6.04
CA GLY A 69 -14.44 -1.12 -4.76
C GLY A 69 -13.86 0.05 -3.97
N PRO A 70 -14.43 0.38 -2.79
CA PRO A 70 -13.84 1.38 -1.91
C PRO A 70 -12.41 0.96 -1.58
N GLN A 71 -11.46 1.81 -1.96
CA GLN A 71 -10.05 1.48 -1.91
C GLN A 71 -9.54 1.74 -0.49
N VAL A 72 -9.25 0.66 0.24
CA VAL A 72 -8.42 0.73 1.45
C VAL A 72 -7.11 1.40 1.08
N THR A 73 -6.70 2.38 1.88
CA THR A 73 -5.44 3.09 1.65
C THR A 73 -4.44 2.63 2.68
N THR A 74 -3.36 1.99 2.21
CA THR A 74 -2.21 1.68 3.04
C THR A 74 -1.10 2.68 2.80
N ALA A 75 -0.47 3.12 3.88
CA ALA A 75 0.70 3.97 3.86
C ALA A 75 1.88 3.19 4.42
N GLN A 76 3.03 3.31 3.77
CA GLN A 76 4.30 2.89 4.34
C GLN A 76 5.21 4.11 4.42
N PRO A 77 5.10 4.94 5.47
CA PRO A 77 5.82 6.21 5.54
C PRO A 77 7.35 6.07 5.57
N THR A 78 7.83 4.84 5.76
CA THR A 78 9.24 4.49 5.75
C THR A 78 9.49 3.31 4.79
N GLU A 79 10.71 3.21 4.26
CA GLU A 79 11.16 2.05 3.47
C GLU A 79 11.45 0.81 4.33
N ALA A 80 10.86 0.71 5.54
CA ALA A 80 11.09 -0.41 6.45
C ALA A 80 10.59 -1.73 5.86
N ASP A 81 11.43 -2.76 5.87
CA ASP A 81 11.02 -4.11 5.50
C ASP A 81 10.18 -4.71 6.62
N LEU A 82 8.86 -4.83 6.43
CA LEU A 82 7.96 -5.33 7.46
C LEU A 82 8.23 -6.80 7.86
N SER A 83 8.97 -7.55 7.02
CA SER A 83 9.25 -8.98 7.26
C SER A 83 10.32 -9.20 8.33
N GLN A 84 11.05 -8.15 8.70
CA GLN A 84 12.08 -8.21 9.75
C GLN A 84 11.48 -8.26 11.16
N TYR A 85 10.24 -7.81 11.32
CA TYR A 85 9.54 -7.80 12.60
C TYR A 85 8.94 -9.18 12.88
N GLN A 86 8.95 -9.62 14.14
CA GLN A 86 8.43 -10.95 14.51
C GLN A 86 7.38 -10.88 15.61
N THR A 87 7.46 -9.84 16.45
CA THR A 87 6.64 -9.70 17.63
C THR A 87 5.92 -8.37 17.68
N PHE A 88 4.74 -8.37 18.30
CA PHE A 88 3.93 -7.18 18.46
C PHE A 88 3.31 -7.09 19.86
N ALA A 89 2.92 -5.88 20.25
CA ALA A 89 2.03 -5.60 21.36
C ALA A 89 1.24 -4.32 21.09
N TYR A 90 0.34 -3.94 21.97
CA TYR A 90 -0.48 -2.75 21.80
C TYR A 90 0.02 -1.58 22.64
N LEU A 91 -0.12 -0.39 22.09
CA LEU A 91 -0.15 0.81 22.91
C LEU A 91 -1.62 1.14 23.24
N PRO A 92 -1.99 1.26 24.53
CA PRO A 92 -3.39 1.30 24.95
C PRO A 92 -3.96 2.73 24.96
N ASN A 93 -4.29 3.30 23.79
CA ASN A 93 -4.91 4.64 23.67
C ASN A 93 -6.28 4.67 22.99
N ALA A 94 -6.79 3.54 22.50
CA ALA A 94 -8.02 3.58 21.75
C ALA A 94 -9.22 3.65 22.70
N ASP A 95 -9.68 4.88 22.93
CA ASP A 95 -11.09 5.15 23.13
C ASP A 95 -11.67 5.46 21.75
N ILE A 96 -12.28 4.45 21.12
CA ILE A 96 -13.02 4.64 19.86
C ILE A 96 -14.35 5.27 20.25
N GLU A 97 -14.36 6.59 20.28
CA GLU A 97 -15.56 7.37 20.61
C GLU A 97 -16.53 7.36 19.43
N LEU A 98 -17.50 6.45 19.47
CA LEU A 98 -18.59 6.40 18.51
C LEU A 98 -19.68 7.39 18.90
N ARG A 99 -19.64 8.59 18.31
CA ARG A 99 -20.63 9.64 18.58
C ARG A 99 -22.04 9.16 18.18
N ASN A 100 -22.99 9.25 19.11
CA ASN A 100 -24.42 8.96 18.89
C ASN A 100 -24.73 7.54 18.40
N SER A 101 -23.88 6.56 18.72
CA SER A 101 -24.15 5.17 18.38
C SER A 101 -24.98 4.48 19.48
N ASN A 102 -25.88 3.58 19.08
CA ASN A 102 -26.64 2.72 20.01
C ASN A 102 -25.86 1.45 20.41
N VAL A 103 -24.59 1.37 20.04
CA VAL A 103 -23.75 0.19 20.29
C VAL A 103 -22.93 0.38 21.58
N ASN A 104 -22.62 -0.73 22.24
CA ASN A 104 -21.79 -0.72 23.43
C ASN A 104 -20.33 -0.46 23.01
N GLN A 105 -19.79 0.71 23.37
CA GLN A 105 -18.43 1.11 23.00
C GLN A 105 -17.38 0.12 23.53
N ASP A 106 -17.54 -0.43 24.74
CA ASP A 106 -16.58 -1.41 25.28
C ASP A 106 -16.57 -2.70 24.46
N GLU A 107 -17.76 -3.15 24.02
CA GLU A 107 -17.88 -4.35 23.17
C GLU A 107 -17.25 -4.13 21.79
N VAL A 108 -17.49 -2.96 21.20
CA VAL A 108 -16.91 -2.62 19.89
C VAL A 108 -15.38 -2.51 20.01
N ASN A 109 -14.87 -1.81 21.02
CA ASN A 109 -13.43 -1.65 21.23
C ASN A 109 -12.77 -2.99 21.48
N GLN A 110 -13.38 -3.85 22.29
CA GLN A 110 -12.91 -5.21 22.53
C GLN A 110 -12.80 -6.00 21.23
N ARG A 111 -13.87 -6.02 20.42
CA ARG A 111 -13.86 -6.76 19.15
C ARG A 111 -12.85 -6.22 18.16
N ILE A 112 -12.66 -4.91 18.07
CA ILE A 112 -11.63 -4.33 17.20
C ILE A 112 -10.24 -4.78 17.64
N VAL A 113 -9.93 -4.71 18.93
CA VAL A 113 -8.62 -5.17 19.46
C VAL A 113 -8.43 -6.67 19.22
N GLU A 114 -9.46 -7.49 19.44
CA GLU A 114 -9.42 -8.94 19.20
C GLU A 114 -9.23 -9.28 17.71
N THR A 115 -9.94 -8.59 16.80
CA THR A 115 -9.80 -8.77 15.35
C THR A 115 -8.43 -8.34 14.87
N VAL A 116 -7.94 -7.15 15.27
CA VAL A 116 -6.57 -6.71 14.93
C VAL A 116 -5.54 -7.71 15.45
N ASN A 117 -5.73 -8.25 16.66
CA ASN A 117 -4.82 -9.24 17.23
C ASN A 117 -4.82 -10.53 16.42
N THR A 118 -5.99 -11.00 16.00
CA THR A 118 -6.14 -12.19 15.14
C THR A 118 -5.44 -11.97 13.81
N GLN A 119 -5.70 -10.83 13.16
CA GLN A 119 -5.09 -10.49 11.89
C GLN A 119 -3.56 -10.42 11.99
N MET A 120 -3.01 -9.77 13.03
CA MET A 120 -1.56 -9.75 13.27
C MET A 120 -0.97 -11.16 13.44
N GLN A 121 -1.67 -12.06 14.13
CA GLN A 121 -1.23 -13.45 14.29
C GLN A 121 -1.31 -14.23 12.98
N ASP A 122 -2.34 -14.00 12.16
CA ASP A 122 -2.48 -14.59 10.84
C ASP A 122 -1.38 -14.12 9.88
N GLN A 123 -0.91 -12.88 10.04
CA GLN A 123 0.29 -12.35 9.37
C GLN A 123 1.61 -12.97 9.86
N GLY A 124 1.56 -13.81 10.89
CA GLY A 124 2.71 -14.56 11.43
C GLY A 124 3.42 -13.88 12.60
N TYR A 125 2.92 -12.73 13.08
CA TYR A 125 3.47 -12.06 14.24
C TYR A 125 3.07 -12.77 15.54
N LYS A 126 3.93 -12.68 16.55
CA LYS A 126 3.67 -13.24 17.89
C LYS A 126 3.48 -12.13 18.91
N LEU A 127 2.47 -12.25 19.76
CA LEU A 127 2.28 -11.30 20.85
C LEU A 127 3.44 -11.40 21.85
N ASN A 128 4.11 -10.28 22.12
CA ASN A 128 5.15 -10.16 23.14
C ASN A 128 4.99 -8.83 23.89
N ARG A 129 4.48 -8.88 25.11
CA ARG A 129 4.18 -7.68 25.90
C ARG A 129 5.41 -7.06 26.56
N ASP A 130 6.53 -7.77 26.64
CA ASP A 130 7.71 -7.30 27.37
C ASP A 130 8.73 -6.64 26.43
N ASN A 131 8.94 -7.21 25.26
CA ASN A 131 9.89 -6.69 24.27
C ASN A 131 9.38 -6.94 22.84
N PRO A 132 8.32 -6.23 22.41
CA PRO A 132 7.81 -6.34 21.05
C PRO A 132 8.74 -5.64 20.05
N ASP A 133 8.73 -6.07 18.79
CA ASP A 133 9.40 -5.33 17.72
C ASP A 133 8.48 -4.22 17.19
N LEU A 134 7.18 -4.51 17.09
CA LEU A 134 6.14 -3.60 16.64
C LEU A 134 5.14 -3.24 17.75
N LEU A 135 4.67 -2.01 17.71
CA LEU A 135 3.61 -1.51 18.57
C LEU A 135 2.40 -1.14 17.71
N VAL A 136 1.26 -1.74 18.04
CA VAL A 136 -0.01 -1.50 17.37
C VAL A 136 -0.73 -0.35 18.05
N LEU A 137 -1.12 0.63 17.24
CA LEU A 137 -1.84 1.82 17.62
C LEU A 137 -3.15 1.88 16.83
N ILE A 138 -4.28 1.87 17.53
CA ILE A 138 -5.62 1.97 16.92
C ILE A 138 -6.17 3.36 17.22
N SER A 139 -6.70 4.04 16.21
CA SER A 139 -7.28 5.37 16.37
C SER A 139 -8.45 5.59 15.43
N VAL A 140 -9.38 6.46 15.84
CA VAL A 140 -10.49 6.93 15.01
C VAL A 140 -10.42 8.44 14.91
N LYS A 141 -10.49 8.96 13.67
CA LYS A 141 -10.44 10.40 13.44
C LYS A 141 -11.75 11.05 13.91
N LYS A 142 -11.65 12.03 14.81
CA LYS A 142 -12.81 12.69 15.46
C LYS A 142 -13.33 13.90 14.70
N ASP A 143 -12.53 14.48 13.82
CA ASP A 143 -12.86 15.64 13.00
C ASP A 143 -12.35 15.43 11.57
N ARG A 144 -12.98 16.11 10.62
CA ARG A 144 -12.55 16.11 9.22
C ARG A 144 -11.31 17.00 9.09
N GLU A 145 -10.14 16.37 9.02
CA GLU A 145 -8.88 17.06 8.79
C GLU A 145 -8.21 16.57 7.51
N THR A 146 -7.72 17.52 6.72
CA THR A 146 -6.72 17.22 5.70
C THR A 146 -5.36 17.36 6.37
N GLU A 147 -4.74 16.25 6.76
CA GLU A 147 -3.36 16.29 7.25
C GLU A 147 -2.46 16.62 6.04
N THR A 148 -2.14 17.91 5.88
CA THR A 148 -1.27 18.42 4.80
C THR A 148 0.06 18.86 5.38
N THR A 149 0.66 18.08 6.28
CA THR A 149 1.93 18.48 6.91
C THR A 149 2.64 17.26 7.51
N THR A 150 3.97 17.24 7.34
CA THR A 150 4.94 16.29 7.93
C THR A 150 5.16 16.52 9.43
N ASP A 151 4.11 16.89 10.17
CA ASP A 151 4.22 17.12 11.62
C ASP A 151 4.10 15.76 12.34
N PRO A 152 4.93 15.53 13.36
CA PRO A 152 4.89 14.29 14.12
C PRO A 152 3.52 14.13 14.79
N VAL A 153 2.78 13.09 14.42
CA VAL A 153 1.55 12.70 15.12
C VAL A 153 1.92 12.01 16.44
N TYR A 154 1.55 12.63 17.56
CA TYR A 154 1.81 12.10 18.89
C TYR A 154 0.63 11.26 19.39
N ALA A 155 0.88 9.98 19.60
CA ALA A 155 -0.10 9.13 20.25
C ALA A 155 -0.22 9.50 21.74
N THR A 156 -1.43 9.88 22.17
CA THR A 156 -1.75 10.21 23.55
C THR A 156 -2.33 8.98 24.23
N TYR A 157 -1.55 8.34 25.09
CA TYR A 157 -1.99 7.25 25.98
C TYR A 157 -2.44 7.86 27.31
N PRO A 158 -3.22 7.14 28.16
CA PRO A 158 -3.74 7.64 29.44
C PRO A 158 -2.64 8.09 30.42
N TYR A 159 -2.09 9.27 30.18
CA TYR A 159 -1.22 10.04 31.06
C TYR A 159 -2.13 11.01 31.82
N GLY A 160 -2.61 10.59 32.98
CA GLY A 160 -3.29 11.49 33.90
C GLY A 160 -2.29 12.45 34.55
N SER A 161 -2.78 13.58 35.06
CA SER A 161 -1.99 14.57 35.79
C SER A 161 -1.30 14.04 37.07
N TYR A 162 -1.58 12.79 37.46
CA TYR A 162 -1.03 12.09 38.64
C TYR A 162 -0.45 10.70 38.34
N GLY A 163 -0.21 10.38 37.06
CA GLY A 163 0.28 9.06 36.63
C GLY A 163 -0.65 8.36 35.65
N VAL A 164 -0.30 7.11 35.32
CA VAL A 164 -0.98 6.27 34.33
C VAL A 164 -2.43 6.05 34.76
N SER A 165 -3.38 6.52 33.94
CA SER A 165 -4.80 6.18 34.13
C SER A 165 -5.03 4.70 33.78
N THR A 166 -6.08 4.09 34.33
CA THR A 166 -6.37 2.67 34.17
C THR A 166 -6.46 2.30 32.68
N VAL A 167 -5.65 1.34 32.25
CA VAL A 167 -5.75 0.73 30.93
C VAL A 167 -7.12 0.05 30.82
N SER A 168 -7.85 0.32 29.74
CA SER A 168 -9.15 -0.29 29.51
C SER A 168 -9.04 -1.83 29.54
N PRO A 169 -9.99 -2.55 30.17
CA PRO A 169 -9.85 -3.99 30.41
C PRO A 169 -9.62 -4.83 29.15
N TYR A 170 -10.15 -4.40 28.01
CA TYR A 170 -9.99 -5.08 26.72
C TYR A 170 -8.54 -5.08 26.19
N TYR A 171 -7.66 -4.21 26.71
CA TYR A 171 -6.23 -4.24 26.40
C TYR A 171 -5.40 -5.14 27.32
N ASN A 172 -5.95 -5.60 28.45
CA ASN A 172 -5.17 -6.18 29.56
C ASN A 172 -4.23 -7.33 29.17
N ASN A 173 -4.59 -8.09 28.13
CA ASN A 173 -3.83 -9.24 27.67
C ASN A 173 -2.88 -8.93 26.53
N TYR A 174 -2.87 -7.69 26.00
CA TYR A 174 -2.20 -7.37 24.73
C TYR A 174 -1.26 -6.17 24.81
N TYR A 175 -1.43 -5.29 25.80
CA TYR A 175 -0.62 -4.06 25.86
C TYR A 175 0.86 -4.33 26.18
N PHE A 176 1.73 -3.46 25.65
CA PHE A 176 3.15 -3.41 25.94
C PHE A 176 3.38 -2.99 27.39
N ASN A 177 3.97 -3.85 28.22
CA ASN A 177 4.08 -3.64 29.66
C ASN A 177 4.81 -2.35 30.06
N ASP A 178 5.74 -1.88 29.23
CA ASP A 178 6.50 -0.64 29.45
C ASP A 178 5.92 0.57 28.68
N PHE A 179 4.64 0.51 28.26
CA PHE A 179 3.97 1.59 27.52
C PHE A 179 4.05 2.94 28.23
N TYR A 180 4.07 2.93 29.57
CA TYR A 180 4.14 4.12 30.39
C TYR A 180 5.47 4.89 30.21
N ASN A 181 6.59 4.20 30.00
CA ASN A 181 7.90 4.85 29.75
C ASN A 181 8.17 5.10 28.27
N TYR A 182 7.33 4.59 27.37
CA TYR A 182 7.58 4.61 25.94
C TYR A 182 7.59 6.04 25.35
N GLY A 183 6.86 6.96 25.98
CA GLY A 183 6.78 8.36 25.56
C GLY A 183 6.07 8.55 24.21
N ASN A 184 6.27 9.71 23.61
CA ASN A 184 5.61 10.11 22.37
C ASN A 184 6.12 9.32 21.14
N VAL A 185 5.19 8.91 20.27
CA VAL A 185 5.46 8.25 18.98
C VAL A 185 5.63 9.30 17.88
N VAL A 186 6.48 9.03 16.89
CA VAL A 186 6.69 9.91 15.73
C VAL A 186 6.07 9.24 14.50
N GLY A 187 4.84 9.63 14.17
CA GLY A 187 4.27 9.33 12.86
C GLY A 187 4.72 10.38 11.87
N TYR A 188 5.72 10.09 11.03
CA TYR A 188 5.91 10.88 9.82
C TYR A 188 4.72 10.59 8.91
N ASP A 189 3.92 11.60 8.57
CA ASP A 189 2.96 11.52 7.48
C ASP A 189 3.58 12.20 6.26
N THR A 190 4.10 11.40 5.34
CA THR A 190 4.66 11.92 4.08
C THR A 190 3.59 12.07 3.00
N ASP A 191 2.37 11.64 3.29
CA ASP A 191 1.26 11.62 2.34
C ASP A 191 0.11 12.49 2.86
N THR A 192 -0.46 13.32 1.97
CA THR A 192 -1.63 14.13 2.31
C THR A 192 -2.88 13.26 2.28
N TYR A 193 -3.29 12.74 3.43
CA TYR A 193 -4.55 12.02 3.57
C TYR A 193 -5.68 12.99 3.96
N GLN A 194 -6.78 12.91 3.21
CA GLN A 194 -8.05 13.50 3.63
C GLN A 194 -8.79 12.48 4.47
N TYR A 195 -8.77 12.65 5.79
CA TYR A 195 -9.58 11.82 6.66
C TYR A 195 -10.97 12.42 6.80
N THR A 196 -11.98 11.56 6.73
CA THR A 196 -13.33 11.91 7.19
C THR A 196 -13.46 11.60 8.68
N GLU A 197 -14.36 12.28 9.36
CA GLU A 197 -14.76 11.90 10.71
C GLU A 197 -15.22 10.43 10.71
N GLY A 198 -14.77 9.64 11.69
CA GLY A 198 -15.08 8.22 11.81
C GLY A 198 -14.10 7.28 11.11
N THR A 199 -13.08 7.77 10.40
CA THR A 199 -12.08 6.89 9.76
C THR A 199 -11.27 6.12 10.80
N LEU A 200 -11.27 4.79 10.70
CA LEU A 200 -10.50 3.87 11.53
C LEU A 200 -9.09 3.72 10.95
N ILE A 201 -8.09 3.82 11.82
CA ILE A 201 -6.68 3.73 11.45
C ILE A 201 -5.98 2.73 12.37
N VAL A 202 -5.29 1.76 11.77
CA VAL A 202 -4.38 0.84 12.45
C VAL A 202 -2.95 1.20 12.03
N SER A 203 -2.13 1.62 12.99
CA SER A 203 -0.72 1.95 12.77
C SER A 203 0.20 0.92 13.41
N LEU A 204 1.24 0.51 12.69
CA LEU A 204 2.34 -0.29 13.20
C LEU A 204 3.56 0.61 13.39
N ILE A 205 4.08 0.61 14.60
CA ILE A 205 5.16 1.48 15.04
C ILE A 205 6.36 0.62 15.39
N ASP A 206 7.51 0.93 14.82
CA ASP A 206 8.77 0.32 15.26
C ASP A 206 9.08 0.77 16.69
N ARG A 207 9.19 -0.19 17.62
CA ARG A 207 9.40 0.12 19.04
C ARG A 207 10.70 0.88 19.30
N ALA A 208 11.77 0.57 18.57
CA ALA A 208 13.09 1.15 18.86
C ALA A 208 13.19 2.59 18.35
N THR A 209 12.71 2.83 17.14
CA THR A 209 12.82 4.12 16.43
C THR A 209 11.63 5.03 16.68
N LYS A 210 10.50 4.48 17.14
CA LYS A 210 9.20 5.16 17.31
C LYS A 210 8.58 5.66 16.02
N ASN A 211 9.05 5.18 14.88
CA ASN A 211 8.51 5.54 13.57
C ASN A 211 7.32 4.66 13.22
N THR A 212 6.28 5.26 12.63
CA THR A 212 5.23 4.49 11.95
C THR A 212 5.81 3.82 10.70
N VAL A 213 5.87 2.50 10.70
CA VAL A 213 6.41 1.70 9.60
C VAL A 213 5.33 1.22 8.65
N TRP A 214 4.07 1.15 9.10
CA TRP A 214 2.92 0.87 8.25
C TRP A 214 1.66 1.46 8.86
N LYS A 215 0.72 1.86 8.02
CA LYS A 215 -0.60 2.34 8.41
C LYS A 215 -1.63 1.74 7.46
N GLY A 216 -2.70 1.20 8.03
CA GLY A 216 -3.91 0.84 7.32
C GLY A 216 -5.03 1.81 7.67
N ILE A 217 -5.65 2.39 6.65
CA ILE A 217 -6.75 3.36 6.77
C ILE A 217 -8.01 2.70 6.21
N SER A 218 -9.09 2.69 6.99
CA SER A 218 -10.33 2.04 6.60
C SER A 218 -10.89 2.60 5.29
N SER A 219 -11.52 1.72 4.52
CA SER A 219 -12.20 2.01 3.25
C SER A 219 -13.41 2.94 3.42
N ASP A 220 -14.06 2.90 4.59
CA ASP A 220 -15.21 3.71 4.96
C ASP A 220 -15.07 4.28 6.39
N ALA A 221 -15.91 5.24 6.75
CA ALA A 221 -15.96 5.84 8.07
C ALA A 221 -16.99 5.14 8.96
N ILE A 222 -16.71 5.06 10.26
CA ILE A 222 -17.68 4.64 11.27
C ILE A 222 -18.67 5.77 11.54
N TYR A 223 -19.98 5.50 11.43
CA TYR A 223 -21.06 6.47 11.64
C TYR A 223 -22.09 5.95 12.65
N SER A 224 -23.06 6.78 13.04
CA SER A 224 -24.03 6.48 14.12
C SER A 224 -24.89 5.23 13.90
N GLY A 225 -25.00 4.75 12.66
CA GLY A 225 -25.73 3.54 12.29
C GLY A 225 -24.86 2.30 12.11
N SER A 226 -23.53 2.43 12.18
CA SER A 226 -22.62 1.30 12.00
C SER A 226 -22.83 0.27 13.11
N THR A 227 -23.02 -0.97 12.68
CA THR A 227 -23.06 -2.14 13.55
C THR A 227 -21.66 -2.56 13.95
N THR A 228 -21.55 -3.31 15.05
CA THR A 228 -20.27 -3.88 15.49
C THR A 228 -19.62 -4.73 14.41
N ASP A 229 -20.40 -5.54 13.69
CA ASP A 229 -19.87 -6.43 12.65
C ASP A 229 -19.38 -5.65 11.42
N GLU A 230 -20.05 -4.56 11.04
CA GLU A 230 -19.56 -3.65 9.98
C GLU A 230 -18.23 -2.99 10.37
N ILE A 231 -18.09 -2.57 11.64
CA ILE A 231 -16.84 -1.95 12.11
C ILE A 231 -15.71 -2.98 12.15
N VAL A 232 -16.00 -4.22 12.55
CA VAL A 232 -15.03 -5.32 12.50
C VAL A 232 -14.61 -5.62 11.06
N ALA A 233 -15.52 -5.60 10.10
CA ALA A 233 -15.20 -5.80 8.69
C ALA A 233 -14.22 -4.74 8.14
N LEU A 234 -14.26 -3.49 8.65
CA LEU A 234 -13.26 -2.48 8.29
C LEU A 234 -11.84 -2.87 8.70
N VAL A 235 -11.68 -3.62 9.81
CA VAL A 235 -10.38 -4.15 10.21
C VAL A 235 -9.91 -5.21 9.24
N ASP A 236 -10.81 -6.10 8.80
CA ASP A 236 -10.48 -7.13 7.82
C ASP A 236 -10.02 -6.51 6.50
N ASP A 237 -10.79 -5.56 5.97
CA ASP A 237 -10.45 -4.76 4.79
C ASP A 237 -9.04 -4.13 4.92
N ILE A 238 -8.73 -3.53 6.07
CA ILE A 238 -7.41 -2.95 6.35
C ILE A 238 -6.28 -3.98 6.19
N PHE A 239 -6.47 -5.20 6.69
CA PHE A 239 -5.46 -6.25 6.65
C PHE A 239 -5.45 -7.06 5.34
N GLU A 240 -6.45 -6.92 4.47
CA GLU A 240 -6.38 -7.43 3.09
C GLU A 240 -5.28 -6.75 2.28
N GLU A 241 -5.05 -5.46 2.52
CA GLU A 241 -3.97 -4.67 1.89
C GLU A 241 -2.63 -4.78 2.64
N TYR A 242 -2.53 -5.62 3.66
CA TYR A 242 -1.26 -5.84 4.36
C TYR A 242 -0.24 -6.49 3.40
N PRO A 243 0.96 -5.92 3.22
CA PRO A 243 1.86 -6.31 2.13
C PRO A 243 2.55 -7.66 2.34
N ILE A 244 2.59 -8.16 3.59
CA ILE A 244 3.09 -9.49 3.88
C ILE A 244 1.92 -10.46 3.80
N LYS A 245 2.11 -11.53 3.04
CA LYS A 245 1.16 -12.64 3.04
C LYS A 245 1.48 -13.56 4.21
N GLY A 246 0.71 -13.40 5.28
CA GLY A 246 0.61 -14.36 6.36
C GLY A 246 0.20 -15.75 5.88
N ASN A 247 0.36 -16.73 6.77
CA ASN A 247 -0.16 -18.09 6.54
C ASN A 247 -1.68 -18.08 6.74
N ARG A 248 -2.44 -17.41 5.86
CA ARG A 248 -3.90 -17.57 5.81
C ARG A 248 -4.19 -19.01 5.39
N ALA A 249 -4.59 -19.85 6.34
CA ALA A 249 -5.14 -21.15 6.04
C ALA A 249 -6.42 -20.92 5.22
N ARG A 250 -6.36 -21.20 3.92
CA ARG A 250 -7.54 -21.30 3.04
C ARG A 250 -8.32 -22.57 3.32
#